data_AF-A0A970TL77-F1
#
_entry.id   AF-A0A970TL77-F1
#
_cell.length_a   1.000
_cell.length_b   1.000
_cell.length_c   1.000
_cell.angle_alpha   90.00
_cell.angle_beta   90.00
_cell.angle_gamma   90.00
#
_symmetry.space_group_name_H-M   'P 1'
#
loop_
_entity.id
_entity.type
_entity.pdbx_description
1 polymer ?
#
loop_
_entity_poly.entity_id
_entity_poly.type
_entity_poly.pdbx_seq_one_letter_code
_entity_poly.pdbx_strand_id
1 'polypeptide(L)'
;MARIRVMTTPKATVLCILLTLALALLVSSLPFSALYLIIFTLFLAPPAMLVISAAGGWLAAMACLTIIAAVHGNSFGGPGIVIVLAYLLPAAAAFLWCLDTDMAFVKSATLLLIVYAASVTAVYLALQSFAGGELFNLAANTLEETLDNLPQKDTILYTLWKSGFLSLSGFAEGTPVFDESTAVLTFLPNVRDEFYAQLRTRVSMWMRALVPTLLSSYSLQLSSLGLGLAVHIANKVVQKEAGILKMPPFAVWHIPKTASRYLWPLVIGYVMGRMASETMAYTGQMMYAVFNTVYVIQGSAALYWWFRSRSVGAAIGKVLVLMVLLILPPVLFWMGLADQLLDFRHLRHMPDQQI
;
A
#
# COMPACT_ATOMS: atom_id res chain seq x y z
N MET A 1 25.24 21.24 9.76
CA MET A 1 23.98 21.96 10.04
C MET A 1 22.93 21.47 9.05
N ALA A 2 21.76 21.03 9.53
CA ALA A 2 20.65 20.64 8.67
C ALA A 2 20.10 21.88 7.95
N ARG A 3 19.93 21.82 6.63
CA ARG A 3 19.37 22.94 5.86
C ARG A 3 17.90 22.63 5.59
N ILE A 4 17.02 23.23 6.37
CA ILE A 4 15.57 23.02 6.26
C ILE A 4 15.09 23.47 4.86
N ARG A 5 14.58 22.52 4.06
CA ARG A 5 14.03 22.80 2.73
C ARG A 5 12.56 23.21 2.84
N VAL A 6 12.32 24.47 3.19
CA VAL A 6 10.95 25.03 3.27
C VAL A 6 10.20 24.83 1.95
N MET A 7 10.85 25.16 0.83
CA MET A 7 10.39 24.88 -0.53
C MET A 7 11.57 24.40 -1.37
N THR A 8 11.31 23.44 -2.26
CA THR A 8 12.34 22.99 -3.22
C THR A 8 12.35 23.86 -4.48
N THR A 9 11.20 24.00 -5.15
CA THR A 9 10.97 25.03 -6.17
C THR A 9 9.52 25.53 -6.08
N PRO A 10 9.24 26.83 -6.30
CA PRO A 10 7.87 27.36 -6.22
C PRO A 10 6.89 26.65 -7.15
N LYS A 11 7.33 26.36 -8.39
CA LYS A 11 6.50 25.66 -9.38
C LYS A 11 6.12 24.25 -8.93
N ALA A 12 7.07 23.47 -8.42
CA ALA A 12 6.79 22.12 -7.95
C ALA A 12 5.90 22.11 -6.70
N THR A 13 6.13 23.03 -5.76
CA THR A 13 5.28 23.18 -4.56
C THR A 13 3.83 23.48 -4.93
N VAL A 14 3.59 24.47 -5.79
CA VAL A 14 2.23 24.83 -6.24
C VAL A 14 1.59 23.67 -7.00
N LEU A 15 2.33 23.02 -7.90
CA LEU A 15 1.83 21.87 -8.65
C LEU A 15 1.40 20.72 -7.73
N CYS A 16 2.22 20.38 -6.73
CA CYS A 16 1.87 19.33 -5.76
C CYS A 16 0.57 19.65 -5.00
N ILE A 17 0.42 20.91 -4.56
CA ILE A 17 -0.77 21.36 -3.84
C ILE A 17 -2.02 21.31 -4.74
N LEU A 18 -1.92 21.84 -5.96
CA LEU A 18 -3.04 21.84 -6.91
C LEU A 18 -3.45 20.42 -7.32
N LEU A 19 -2.48 19.54 -7.59
CA LEU A 19 -2.78 18.14 -7.92
C LEU A 19 -3.42 17.40 -6.75
N THR A 20 -2.93 17.60 -5.53
CA THR A 20 -3.53 17.00 -4.33
C THR A 20 -4.94 17.52 -4.10
N LEU A 21 -5.16 18.83 -4.25
CA LEU A 21 -6.49 19.43 -4.14
C LEU A 21 -7.45 18.90 -5.20
N ALA A 22 -7.03 18.86 -6.46
CA ALA A 22 -7.85 18.33 -7.55
C ALA A 22 -8.24 16.87 -7.32
N LEU A 23 -7.27 16.05 -6.87
CA LEU A 23 -7.51 14.63 -6.60
C LEU A 23 -8.39 14.43 -5.35
N ALA A 24 -8.19 15.24 -4.31
CA ALA A 24 -9.06 15.26 -3.12
C ALA A 24 -10.51 15.59 -3.48
N LEU A 25 -10.73 16.62 -4.30
CA LEU A 25 -12.06 17.01 -4.78
C LEU A 25 -12.69 15.92 -5.67
N LEU A 26 -11.89 15.30 -6.55
CA LEU A 26 -12.35 14.19 -7.38
C LEU A 26 -12.78 12.98 -6.55
N VAL A 27 -11.96 12.54 -5.60
CA VAL A 27 -12.31 11.41 -4.72
C VAL A 27 -13.56 11.71 -3.89
N SER A 28 -13.71 12.96 -3.44
CA SER A 28 -14.89 13.40 -2.68
C SER A 28 -16.17 13.41 -3.49
N SER A 29 -16.10 13.56 -4.82
CA SER A 29 -17.28 13.62 -5.69
C SER A 29 -17.71 12.25 -6.24
N LEU A 30 -16.91 11.20 -6.04
CA LEU A 30 -17.28 9.84 -6.45
C LEU A 30 -18.39 9.24 -5.56
N PRO A 31 -19.26 8.38 -6.11
CA PRO A 31 -20.17 7.57 -5.28
C PRO A 31 -19.34 6.71 -4.32
N PHE A 32 -19.78 6.48 -3.08
CA PHE A 32 -18.98 5.78 -2.07
C PHE A 32 -17.62 6.45 -1.76
N SER A 33 -17.56 7.78 -1.82
CA SER A 33 -16.34 8.58 -1.59
C SER A 33 -15.57 8.18 -0.32
N ALA A 34 -16.26 7.85 0.78
CA ALA A 34 -15.65 7.37 2.02
C ALA A 34 -14.77 6.12 1.81
N LEU A 35 -15.24 5.13 1.04
CA LEU A 35 -14.47 3.92 0.75
C LEU A 35 -13.26 4.23 -0.12
N TYR A 36 -13.44 5.02 -1.19
CA TYR A 36 -12.35 5.43 -2.07
C TYR A 36 -11.28 6.21 -1.32
N LEU A 37 -11.70 7.06 -0.39
CA LEU A 37 -10.83 7.87 0.42
C LEU A 37 -10.01 7.05 1.43
N ILE A 38 -10.61 6.00 2.04
CA ILE A 38 -9.87 5.04 2.87
C ILE A 38 -8.80 4.32 2.02
N ILE A 39 -9.17 3.78 0.85
CA ILE A 39 -8.24 3.05 -0.02
C ILE A 39 -7.11 3.98 -0.51
N PHE A 40 -7.47 5.19 -0.93
CA PHE A 40 -6.52 6.22 -1.33
C PHE A 40 -5.52 6.52 -0.22
N THR A 41 -6.01 6.76 0.99
CA THR A 41 -5.16 7.10 2.13
C THR A 41 -4.26 5.96 2.54
N LEU A 42 -4.75 4.72 2.54
CA LEU A 42 -3.94 3.58 2.95
C LEU A 42 -2.82 3.29 1.96
N PHE A 43 -3.11 3.29 0.65
CA PHE A 43 -2.19 2.74 -0.36
C PHE A 43 -1.58 3.75 -1.33
N LEU A 44 -2.22 4.90 -1.57
CA LEU A 44 -1.72 5.88 -2.55
C LEU A 44 -1.12 7.12 -1.89
N ALA A 45 -1.71 7.59 -0.78
CA ALA A 45 -1.23 8.78 -0.08
C ALA A 45 0.20 8.61 0.47
N PRO A 46 0.63 7.47 1.07
CA PRO A 46 1.98 7.36 1.62
C PRO A 46 3.08 7.55 0.56
N PRO A 47 3.10 6.84 -0.59
CA PRO A 47 4.11 7.09 -1.61
C PRO A 47 3.96 8.47 -2.26
N ALA A 48 2.73 8.98 -2.43
CA ALA A 48 2.51 10.34 -2.92
C ALA A 48 3.10 11.40 -1.99
N MET A 49 2.95 11.24 -0.67
CA MET A 49 3.52 12.13 0.33
C MET A 49 5.05 12.12 0.30
N LEU A 50 5.68 10.98 0.04
CA LEU A 50 7.15 10.96 -0.19
C LEU A 50 7.52 11.77 -1.43
N VAL A 51 6.79 11.61 -2.55
CA VAL A 51 7.04 12.39 -3.77
C VAL A 51 6.85 13.90 -3.51
N ILE A 52 5.77 14.28 -2.85
CA ILE A 52 5.44 15.67 -2.49
C ILE A 52 6.54 16.25 -1.59
N SER A 53 6.95 15.52 -0.55
CA SER A 53 8.04 15.94 0.34
C SER A 53 9.35 16.14 -0.41
N ALA A 54 9.70 15.23 -1.34
CA ALA A 54 10.94 15.32 -2.10
C ALA A 54 10.94 16.44 -3.15
N ALA A 55 9.80 16.66 -3.82
CA ALA A 55 9.69 17.61 -4.93
C ALA A 55 9.30 19.03 -4.48
N GLY A 56 8.53 19.16 -3.40
CA GLY A 56 7.93 20.41 -2.94
C GLY A 56 8.44 20.93 -1.60
N GLY A 57 9.14 20.11 -0.80
CA GLY A 57 9.65 20.46 0.53
C GLY A 57 8.57 20.49 1.62
N TRP A 58 8.92 21.07 2.77
CA TRP A 58 8.05 21.10 3.96
C TRP A 58 6.70 21.78 3.71
N LEU A 59 6.69 22.92 2.99
CA LEU A 59 5.45 23.65 2.73
C LEU A 59 4.45 22.83 1.93
N ALA A 60 4.92 22.17 0.86
CA ALA A 60 4.07 21.32 0.03
C ALA A 60 3.53 20.13 0.82
N ALA A 61 4.38 19.46 1.60
CA ALA A 61 4.00 18.32 2.42
C ALA A 61 2.92 18.70 3.45
N MET A 62 3.13 19.77 4.20
CA MET A 62 2.15 20.21 5.21
C MET A 62 0.84 20.68 4.59
N ALA A 63 0.89 21.44 3.48
CA ALA A 63 -0.33 21.88 2.80
C ALA A 63 -1.13 20.68 2.23
N CYS A 64 -0.46 19.72 1.58
CA CYS A 64 -1.11 18.52 1.04
C CYS A 64 -1.67 17.64 2.15
N LEU A 65 -0.95 17.47 3.26
CA LEU A 65 -1.42 16.73 4.42
C LEU A 65 -2.67 17.37 5.02
N THR A 66 -2.71 18.71 5.15
CA THR A 66 -3.88 19.44 5.62
C THR A 66 -5.08 19.26 4.69
N ILE A 67 -4.87 19.28 3.37
CA ILE A 67 -5.93 19.00 2.40
C ILE A 67 -6.49 17.59 2.62
N ILE A 68 -5.62 16.57 2.67
CA ILE A 68 -6.05 15.18 2.87
C ILE A 68 -6.80 15.04 4.20
N ALA A 69 -6.28 15.62 5.27
CA ALA A 69 -6.90 15.59 6.59
C ALA A 69 -8.27 16.30 6.60
N ALA A 70 -8.42 17.44 5.93
CA ALA A 70 -9.68 18.17 5.83
C ALA A 70 -10.78 17.35 5.13
N VAL A 71 -10.44 16.62 4.06
CA VAL A 71 -11.43 15.74 3.39
C VAL A 71 -11.87 14.59 4.30
N HIS A 72 -10.96 14.02 5.09
CA HIS A 72 -11.34 13.02 6.08
C HIS A 72 -12.16 13.61 7.23
N GLY A 73 -11.89 14.86 7.61
CA GLY A 73 -12.73 15.60 8.56
C GLY A 73 -14.17 15.75 8.07
N ASN A 74 -14.35 16.04 6.78
CA ASN A 74 -15.68 16.14 6.18
C ASN A 74 -16.40 14.79 6.09
N SER A 75 -15.66 13.69 5.89
CA SER A 75 -16.24 12.35 5.68
C SER A 75 -16.45 11.56 6.99
N PHE A 76 -15.58 11.76 7.98
CA PHE A 76 -15.49 10.94 9.20
C PHE A 76 -15.39 11.77 10.49
N GLY A 77 -15.54 13.09 10.40
CA GLY A 77 -15.44 14.00 11.54
C GLY A 77 -14.02 14.13 12.12
N GLY A 78 -13.93 14.67 13.34
CA GLY A 78 -12.67 14.88 14.06
C GLY A 78 -11.77 13.64 14.17
N PRO A 79 -12.30 12.43 14.47
CA PRO A 79 -11.48 11.21 14.50
C PRO A 79 -10.78 10.90 13.17
N GLY A 80 -11.44 11.17 12.04
CA GLY A 80 -10.86 10.97 10.70
C GLY A 80 -9.60 11.81 10.48
N ILE A 81 -9.61 13.07 10.94
CA ILE A 81 -8.45 13.97 10.88
C ILE A 81 -7.28 13.37 11.66
N VAL A 82 -7.54 12.98 12.92
CA VAL A 82 -6.49 12.47 13.83
C VAL A 82 -5.86 11.19 13.29
N ILE A 83 -6.67 10.25 12.81
CA ILE A 83 -6.18 8.97 12.26
C ILE A 83 -5.27 9.20 11.05
N VAL A 84 -5.66 10.06 10.13
CA VAL A 84 -4.88 10.37 8.92
C VAL A 84 -3.56 11.05 9.26
N LEU A 85 -3.59 12.01 10.19
CA LEU A 85 -2.38 12.67 10.63
C LEU A 85 -1.44 11.68 11.32
N ALA A 86 -1.95 10.85 12.22
CA ALA A 86 -1.16 9.80 12.88
C ALA A 86 -0.55 8.79 11.88
N TYR A 87 -1.26 8.52 10.78
CA TYR A 87 -0.84 7.62 9.74
C TYR A 87 0.22 8.20 8.79
N LEU A 88 0.00 9.42 8.27
CA LEU A 88 0.84 10.01 7.20
C LEU A 88 1.95 10.94 7.71
N LEU A 89 1.69 11.71 8.77
CA LEU A 89 2.61 12.76 9.23
C LEU A 89 3.98 12.20 9.64
N PRO A 90 4.09 11.12 10.43
CA PRO A 90 5.39 10.69 10.94
C PRO A 90 6.32 10.24 9.81
N ALA A 91 5.81 9.47 8.85
CA ALA A 91 6.58 9.02 7.68
C ALA A 91 7.02 10.21 6.79
N ALA A 92 6.12 11.17 6.54
CA ALA A 92 6.44 12.37 5.75
C ALA A 92 7.51 13.23 6.45
N ALA A 93 7.37 13.44 7.77
CA ALA A 93 8.32 14.22 8.57
C ALA A 93 9.69 13.54 8.67
N ALA A 94 9.72 12.22 8.91
CA ALA A 94 10.97 11.45 8.96
C ALA A 94 11.72 11.50 7.62
N PHE A 95 10.98 11.45 6.51
CA PHE A 95 11.58 11.56 5.19
C PHE A 95 12.08 12.96 4.87
N LEU A 96 11.33 14.02 5.22
CA LEU A 96 11.81 15.40 5.10
C LEU A 96 13.08 15.63 5.93
N TRP A 97 13.12 15.09 7.16
CA TRP A 97 14.32 15.12 7.99
C TRP A 97 15.52 14.40 7.35
N CYS A 98 15.30 13.25 6.69
CA CYS A 98 16.34 12.57 5.93
C CYS A 98 16.88 13.45 4.78
N LEU A 99 16.01 14.20 4.10
CA LEU A 99 16.41 15.12 3.04
C LEU A 99 17.20 16.30 3.59
N ASP A 100 16.78 16.89 4.71
CA ASP A 100 17.44 18.05 5.32
C ASP A 100 18.81 17.71 5.93
N THR A 101 19.04 16.43 6.25
CA THR A 101 20.30 15.88 6.79
C THR A 101 21.17 15.19 5.75
N ASP A 102 20.75 15.15 4.48
CA ASP A 102 21.41 14.43 3.37
C ASP A 102 21.82 13.00 3.74
N MET A 103 20.90 12.30 4.42
CA MET A 103 21.10 10.93 4.88
C MET A 103 21.31 9.96 3.68
N ALA A 104 22.11 8.90 3.86
CA ALA A 104 22.27 7.89 2.82
C ALA A 104 20.96 7.11 2.59
N PHE A 105 20.67 6.75 1.33
CA PHE A 105 19.43 6.09 0.92
C PHE A 105 19.04 4.89 1.80
N VAL A 106 19.99 3.99 2.09
CA VAL A 106 19.72 2.80 2.91
C VAL A 106 19.32 3.17 4.34
N LYS A 107 19.95 4.18 4.93
CA LYS A 107 19.60 4.67 6.27
C LYS A 107 18.21 5.31 6.27
N SER A 108 17.89 6.09 5.23
CA SER A 108 16.56 6.68 5.05
C SER A 108 15.47 5.63 4.85
N ALA A 109 15.74 4.59 4.06
CA ALA A 109 14.83 3.46 3.87
C ALA A 109 14.55 2.75 5.21
N THR A 110 15.59 2.44 5.98
CA THR A 110 15.43 1.81 7.31
C THR A 110 14.63 2.68 8.28
N LEU A 111 14.95 3.98 8.36
CA LEU A 111 14.20 4.90 9.22
C LEU A 111 12.72 4.95 8.81
N LEU A 112 12.46 5.09 7.51
CA LEU A 112 11.11 5.17 6.98
C LEU A 112 10.32 3.88 7.23
N LEU A 113 10.94 2.72 7.10
CA LEU A 113 10.35 1.43 7.44
C LEU A 113 9.90 1.40 8.90
N ILE A 114 10.79 1.76 9.82
CA ILE A 114 10.52 1.77 11.27
C ILE A 114 9.41 2.75 11.61
N VAL A 115 9.52 4.00 11.14
CA VAL A 115 8.56 5.06 11.47
C VAL A 115 7.18 4.75 10.90
N TYR A 116 7.10 4.28 9.66
CA TYR A 116 5.82 3.94 9.06
C TYR A 116 5.18 2.71 9.75
N ALA A 117 5.96 1.66 10.05
CA ALA A 117 5.44 0.52 10.80
C ALA A 117 4.95 0.91 12.21
N ALA A 118 5.66 1.82 12.88
CA ALA A 118 5.24 2.37 14.17
C ALA A 118 3.93 3.17 14.04
N SER A 119 3.79 4.01 13.00
CA SER A 119 2.54 4.74 12.70
C SER A 119 1.36 3.80 12.46
N VAL A 120 1.53 2.78 11.62
CA VAL A 120 0.48 1.78 11.35
C VAL A 120 0.07 1.08 12.65
N THR A 121 1.05 0.69 13.47
CA THR A 121 0.80 0.02 14.75
C THR A 121 0.06 0.95 15.71
N ALA A 122 0.46 2.21 15.83
CA ALA A 122 -0.20 3.18 16.69
C ALA A 122 -1.65 3.44 16.27
N VAL A 123 -1.91 3.61 14.96
CA VAL A 123 -3.26 3.77 14.41
C VAL A 123 -4.10 2.52 14.67
N TYR A 124 -3.55 1.33 14.46
CA TYR A 124 -4.23 0.07 14.75
C TYR A 124 -4.60 -0.03 16.23
N LEU A 125 -3.68 0.24 17.15
CA LEU A 125 -3.96 0.19 18.59
C LEU A 125 -5.01 1.22 19.02
N ALA A 126 -4.99 2.43 18.43
CA ALA A 126 -6.00 3.44 18.69
C ALA A 126 -7.39 3.00 18.21
N LEU A 127 -7.49 2.45 17.01
CA LEU A 127 -8.74 1.91 16.46
C LEU A 127 -9.25 0.71 17.26
N GLN A 128 -8.35 -0.19 17.68
CA GLN A 128 -8.66 -1.34 18.50
C GLN A 128 -9.21 -0.92 19.87
N SER A 129 -8.60 0.08 20.49
CA SER A 129 -9.05 0.65 21.77
C SER A 129 -10.41 1.34 21.62
N PHE A 130 -10.64 2.07 20.52
CA PHE A 130 -11.93 2.71 20.26
C PHE A 130 -13.05 1.69 20.03
N ALA A 131 -12.74 0.59 19.35
CA ALA A 131 -13.69 -0.48 19.06
C ALA A 131 -13.85 -1.52 20.20
N GLY A 132 -13.36 -1.24 21.41
CA GLY A 132 -13.48 -2.15 22.55
C GLY A 132 -12.79 -3.51 22.37
N GLY A 133 -11.80 -3.61 21.49
CA GLY A 133 -11.14 -4.87 21.15
C GLY A 133 -11.79 -5.68 20.02
N GLU A 134 -12.89 -5.20 19.43
CA GLU A 134 -13.64 -5.92 18.39
C GLU A 134 -13.69 -5.16 17.05
N LEU A 135 -12.61 -4.48 16.68
CA LEU A 135 -12.53 -3.64 15.47
C LEU A 135 -13.06 -4.32 14.20
N PHE A 136 -12.75 -5.59 14.00
CA PHE A 136 -13.16 -6.32 12.81
C PHE A 136 -14.64 -6.68 12.82
N ASN A 137 -15.22 -6.97 13.98
CA ASN A 137 -16.66 -7.22 14.10
C ASN A 137 -17.44 -5.91 13.96
N LEU A 138 -16.94 -4.83 14.56
CA LEU A 138 -17.51 -3.49 14.41
C LEU A 138 -17.59 -3.10 12.93
N ALA A 139 -16.48 -3.22 12.19
CA ALA A 139 -16.46 -2.90 10.77
C ALA A 139 -17.45 -3.75 9.94
N ALA A 140 -17.61 -5.03 10.29
CA ALA A 140 -18.54 -5.91 9.60
C ALA A 140 -20.01 -5.58 9.92
N ASN A 141 -20.33 -5.24 11.18
CA ASN A 141 -21.66 -4.80 11.58
C ASN A 141 -22.02 -3.44 10.93
N THR A 142 -21.07 -2.50 10.89
CA THR A 142 -21.28 -1.20 10.23
C THR A 142 -21.54 -1.36 8.73
N LEU A 143 -20.95 -2.36 8.08
CA LEU A 143 -21.25 -2.67 6.68
C LEU A 143 -22.71 -3.07 6.50
N GLU A 144 -23.20 -4.01 7.32
CA GLU A 144 -24.60 -4.48 7.27
C GLU A 144 -25.56 -3.31 7.47
N GLU A 145 -25.34 -2.49 8.50
CA GLU A 145 -26.13 -1.30 8.79
C GLU A 145 -26.09 -0.28 7.64
N THR A 146 -24.91 -0.05 7.06
CA THR A 146 -24.77 0.89 5.94
C THR A 146 -25.50 0.38 4.71
N LEU A 147 -25.37 -0.92 4.37
CA LEU A 147 -26.05 -1.53 3.23
C LEU A 147 -27.57 -1.48 3.39
N ASP A 148 -28.09 -1.72 4.60
CA ASP A 148 -29.53 -1.69 4.84
C ASP A 148 -30.15 -0.31 4.63
N ASN A 149 -29.39 0.73 4.92
CA ASN A 149 -29.80 2.12 4.74
C ASN A 149 -29.64 2.63 3.29
N LEU A 150 -29.03 1.85 2.38
CA LEU A 150 -28.87 2.27 1.00
C LEU A 150 -30.13 2.01 0.15
N PRO A 151 -30.68 3.02 -0.55
CA PRO A 151 -31.81 2.83 -1.45
C PRO A 151 -31.56 1.82 -2.59
N GLN A 152 -30.29 1.63 -2.96
CA GLN A 152 -29.87 0.76 -4.07
C GLN A 152 -29.33 -0.59 -3.58
N LYS A 153 -29.63 -1.00 -2.34
CA LYS A 153 -29.04 -2.22 -1.75
C LYS A 153 -29.25 -3.47 -2.59
N ASP A 154 -30.48 -3.72 -3.06
CA ASP A 154 -30.77 -4.92 -3.85
C ASP A 154 -30.08 -4.87 -5.22
N THR A 155 -29.91 -3.69 -5.83
CA THR A 155 -29.12 -3.52 -7.06
C THR A 155 -27.63 -3.82 -6.83
N ILE A 156 -27.07 -3.38 -5.71
CA ILE A 156 -25.68 -3.65 -5.32
C ILE A 156 -25.51 -5.16 -5.10
N LEU A 157 -26.37 -5.79 -4.30
CA LEU A 157 -26.36 -7.22 -4.03
C LEU A 157 -26.50 -8.04 -5.32
N TYR A 158 -27.38 -7.62 -6.23
CA TYR A 158 -27.57 -8.26 -7.52
C TYR A 158 -26.31 -8.19 -8.38
N THR A 159 -25.64 -7.04 -8.41
CA THR A 159 -24.37 -6.87 -9.16
C THR A 159 -23.27 -7.75 -8.57
N LEU A 160 -23.18 -7.83 -7.24
CA LEU A 160 -22.22 -8.68 -6.55
C LEU A 160 -22.51 -10.17 -6.78
N TRP A 161 -23.77 -10.57 -6.78
CA TRP A 161 -24.16 -11.93 -7.14
C TRP A 161 -23.84 -12.26 -8.61
N LYS A 162 -24.20 -11.40 -9.55
CA LYS A 162 -23.93 -11.60 -10.99
C LYS A 162 -22.44 -11.64 -11.34
N SER A 163 -21.60 -10.91 -10.61
CA SER A 163 -20.14 -10.97 -10.77
C SER A 163 -19.50 -12.22 -10.17
N GLY A 164 -20.28 -13.10 -9.51
CA GLY A 164 -19.77 -14.25 -8.78
C GLY A 164 -19.14 -13.89 -7.42
N PHE A 165 -19.25 -12.62 -7.00
CA PHE A 165 -18.81 -12.20 -5.68
C PHE A 165 -19.76 -12.66 -4.57
N LEU A 166 -21.03 -12.92 -4.85
CA LEU A 166 -21.94 -13.60 -3.92
C LEU A 166 -22.43 -14.89 -4.54
N SER A 167 -22.76 -15.87 -3.73
CA SER A 167 -23.21 -17.19 -4.19
C SER A 167 -24.47 -17.64 -3.45
N LEU A 168 -25.29 -18.43 -4.14
CA LEU A 168 -26.48 -19.09 -3.56
C LEU A 168 -26.18 -20.53 -3.16
N SER A 169 -24.92 -20.88 -2.90
CA SER A 169 -24.49 -22.27 -2.64
C SER A 169 -25.15 -22.89 -1.40
N GLY A 170 -25.72 -22.09 -0.51
CA GLY A 170 -26.52 -22.54 0.64
C GLY A 170 -27.97 -22.91 0.31
N PHE A 171 -28.44 -22.70 -0.91
CA PHE A 171 -29.82 -22.94 -1.33
C PHE A 171 -29.91 -24.10 -2.33
N ALA A 172 -31.03 -24.84 -2.30
CA ALA A 172 -31.33 -25.85 -3.29
C ALA A 172 -31.58 -25.22 -4.68
N GLU A 173 -31.24 -25.95 -5.74
CA GLU A 173 -31.53 -25.50 -7.11
C GLU A 173 -33.04 -25.24 -7.29
N GLY A 174 -33.39 -24.12 -7.90
CA GLY A 174 -34.78 -23.70 -8.11
C GLY A 174 -35.43 -22.96 -6.94
N THR A 175 -34.68 -22.66 -5.87
CA THR A 175 -35.18 -21.78 -4.79
C THR A 175 -35.51 -20.41 -5.38
N PRO A 176 -36.72 -19.85 -5.12
CA PRO A 176 -37.04 -18.50 -5.56
C PRO A 176 -36.07 -17.52 -4.91
N VAL A 177 -35.58 -16.56 -5.70
CA VAL A 177 -34.53 -15.62 -5.29
C VAL A 177 -35.11 -14.22 -5.06
N PHE A 178 -36.17 -13.88 -5.78
CA PHE A 178 -36.80 -12.56 -5.79
C PHE A 178 -38.22 -12.62 -5.25
N ASP A 179 -38.65 -11.51 -4.66
CA ASP A 179 -40.02 -11.30 -4.28
C ASP A 179 -40.86 -10.91 -5.52
N GLU A 180 -41.59 -11.88 -6.06
CA GLU A 180 -42.45 -11.72 -7.24
C GLU A 180 -43.67 -10.82 -6.99
N SER A 181 -43.94 -10.43 -5.73
CA SER A 181 -45.05 -9.52 -5.40
C SER A 181 -44.75 -8.05 -5.70
N THR A 182 -43.50 -7.72 -5.99
CA THR A 182 -43.05 -6.35 -6.23
C THR A 182 -42.64 -6.13 -7.68
N ALA A 183 -42.99 -4.97 -8.25
CA ALA A 183 -42.55 -4.57 -9.60
C ALA A 183 -41.04 -4.22 -9.66
N VAL A 184 -40.38 -4.18 -8.51
CA VAL A 184 -38.96 -3.85 -8.34
C VAL A 184 -38.20 -5.11 -7.94
N LEU A 185 -37.00 -5.29 -8.48
CA LEU A 185 -36.15 -6.45 -8.21
C LEU A 185 -35.68 -6.44 -6.75
N THR A 186 -36.43 -7.12 -5.89
CA THR A 186 -36.20 -7.20 -4.44
C THR A 186 -35.83 -8.62 -4.06
N PHE A 187 -34.71 -8.84 -3.36
CA PHE A 187 -34.35 -10.17 -2.88
C PHE A 187 -35.27 -10.62 -1.74
N LEU A 188 -35.56 -11.92 -1.67
CA LEU A 188 -36.24 -12.50 -0.52
C LEU A 188 -35.38 -12.34 0.76
N PRO A 189 -35.99 -12.18 1.95
CA PRO A 189 -35.27 -11.92 3.20
C PRO A 189 -34.18 -12.96 3.51
N ASN A 190 -34.49 -14.24 3.36
CA ASN A 190 -33.55 -15.34 3.57
C ASN A 190 -32.33 -15.29 2.63
N VAL A 191 -32.53 -14.88 1.38
CA VAL A 191 -31.43 -14.72 0.41
C VAL A 191 -30.56 -13.52 0.77
N ARG A 192 -31.19 -12.43 1.24
CA ARG A 192 -30.47 -11.23 1.69
C ARG A 192 -29.61 -11.52 2.91
N ASP A 193 -30.13 -12.25 3.89
CA ASP A 193 -29.40 -12.63 5.11
C ASP A 193 -28.14 -13.46 4.78
N GLU A 194 -28.26 -14.42 3.85
CA GLU A 194 -27.12 -15.21 3.38
C GLU A 194 -26.07 -14.33 2.66
N PHE A 195 -26.51 -13.39 1.83
CA PHE A 195 -25.61 -12.44 1.18
C PHE A 195 -24.89 -11.56 2.20
N TYR A 196 -25.58 -11.08 3.24
CA TYR A 196 -24.96 -10.31 4.32
C TYR A 196 -23.96 -11.15 5.10
N ALA A 197 -24.26 -12.40 5.42
CA ALA A 197 -23.32 -13.32 6.08
C ALA A 197 -22.03 -13.53 5.24
N GLN A 198 -22.15 -13.66 3.92
CA GLN A 198 -21.00 -13.76 3.03
C GLN A 198 -20.19 -12.45 2.97
N LEU A 199 -20.87 -11.30 2.89
CA LEU A 199 -20.21 -9.98 2.92
C LEU A 199 -19.47 -9.74 4.23
N ARG A 200 -20.11 -10.01 5.36
CA ARG A 200 -19.55 -9.94 6.71
C ARG A 200 -18.27 -10.77 6.80
N THR A 201 -18.32 -12.02 6.35
CA THR A 201 -17.17 -12.93 6.36
C THR A 201 -16.02 -12.38 5.51
N ARG A 202 -16.32 -11.92 4.29
CA ARG A 202 -15.31 -11.36 3.37
C ARG A 202 -14.67 -10.09 3.90
N VAL A 203 -15.46 -9.15 4.42
CA VAL A 203 -14.95 -7.92 5.02
C VAL A 203 -14.13 -8.21 6.27
N SER A 204 -14.57 -9.14 7.13
CA SER A 204 -13.77 -9.56 8.28
C SER A 204 -12.42 -10.15 7.86
N MET A 205 -12.40 -11.02 6.84
CA MET A 205 -11.15 -11.57 6.30
C MET A 205 -10.22 -10.48 5.74
N TRP A 206 -10.76 -9.53 4.99
CA TRP A 206 -9.99 -8.43 4.42
C TRP A 206 -9.41 -7.51 5.50
N MET A 207 -10.23 -7.16 6.50
CA MET A 207 -9.79 -6.32 7.62
C MET A 207 -8.71 -6.99 8.47
N ARG A 208 -8.84 -8.30 8.72
CA ARG A 208 -7.80 -9.10 9.42
C ARG A 208 -6.50 -9.15 8.63
N ALA A 209 -6.55 -9.18 7.30
CA ALA A 209 -5.37 -9.20 6.45
C ALA A 209 -4.73 -7.82 6.25
N LEU A 210 -5.50 -6.73 6.41
CA LEU A 210 -5.07 -5.36 6.10
C LEU A 210 -3.87 -4.92 6.94
N VAL A 211 -3.97 -5.00 8.26
CA VAL A 211 -2.93 -4.53 9.19
C VAL A 211 -1.62 -5.32 8.99
N PRO A 212 -1.62 -6.66 8.96
CA PRO A 212 -0.44 -7.45 8.60
C PRO A 212 0.19 -7.03 7.27
N THR A 213 -0.63 -6.76 6.25
CA THR A 213 -0.14 -6.35 4.92
C THR A 213 0.53 -4.99 4.95
N LEU A 214 -0.07 -4.03 5.66
CA LEU A 214 0.50 -2.68 5.84
C LEU A 214 1.83 -2.73 6.60
N LEU A 215 1.91 -3.54 7.66
CA LEU A 215 3.11 -3.68 8.49
C LEU A 215 4.25 -4.43 7.79
N SER A 216 3.95 -5.40 6.94
CA SER A 216 4.96 -6.27 6.31
C SER A 216 5.29 -5.82 4.89
N SER A 217 4.47 -6.21 3.92
CA SER A 217 4.76 -6.07 2.49
C SER A 217 4.74 -4.61 2.07
N TYR A 218 3.72 -3.86 2.49
CA TYR A 218 3.56 -2.49 2.02
C TYR A 218 4.57 -1.54 2.66
N SER A 219 4.89 -1.67 3.95
CA SER A 219 5.95 -0.88 4.60
C SER A 219 7.33 -1.07 3.92
N LEU A 220 7.64 -2.29 3.49
CA LEU A 220 8.87 -2.60 2.74
C LEU A 220 8.85 -2.01 1.34
N GLN A 221 7.73 -2.14 0.61
CA GLN A 221 7.59 -1.55 -0.72
C GLN A 221 7.66 -0.02 -0.66
N LEU A 222 7.00 0.60 0.32
CA LEU A 222 7.01 2.04 0.53
C LEU A 222 8.42 2.54 0.85
N SER A 223 9.10 1.91 1.80
CA SER A 223 10.43 2.32 2.26
C SER A 223 11.55 2.08 1.24
N SER A 224 11.33 1.19 0.25
CA SER A 224 12.29 0.91 -0.82
C SER A 224 11.87 1.54 -2.15
N LEU A 225 10.84 0.99 -2.80
CA LEU A 225 10.34 1.41 -4.12
C LEU A 225 9.69 2.80 -4.05
N GLY A 226 8.85 3.04 -3.04
CA GLY A 226 8.20 4.35 -2.84
C GLY A 226 9.21 5.47 -2.60
N LEU A 227 10.17 5.23 -1.70
CA LEU A 227 11.29 6.13 -1.44
C LEU A 227 12.14 6.36 -2.69
N GLY A 228 12.50 5.29 -3.41
CA GLY A 228 13.29 5.36 -4.63
C GLY A 228 12.60 6.15 -5.74
N LEU A 229 11.28 5.99 -5.90
CA LEU A 229 10.46 6.77 -6.82
C LEU A 229 10.48 8.26 -6.46
N ALA A 230 10.27 8.58 -5.18
CA ALA A 230 10.28 9.96 -4.68
C ALA A 230 11.62 10.65 -4.94
N VAL A 231 12.73 9.98 -4.63
CA VAL A 231 14.09 10.48 -4.90
C VAL A 231 14.33 10.66 -6.40
N HIS A 232 13.89 9.71 -7.24
CA HIS A 232 14.05 9.80 -8.70
C HIS A 232 13.32 11.01 -9.28
N ILE A 233 12.06 11.24 -8.88
CA ILE A 233 11.26 12.38 -9.33
C ILE A 233 11.91 13.69 -8.84
N ALA A 234 12.32 13.75 -7.58
CA ALA A 234 12.96 14.94 -7.04
C ALA A 234 14.28 15.28 -7.74
N ASN A 235 15.11 14.28 -8.09
CA ASN A 235 16.34 14.52 -8.85
C ASN A 235 16.08 15.20 -10.21
N LYS A 236 14.97 14.86 -10.89
CA LYS A 236 14.57 15.53 -12.13
C LYS A 236 14.11 16.97 -11.89
N VAL A 237 13.39 17.22 -10.80
CA VAL A 237 12.87 18.54 -10.46
C VAL A 237 13.98 19.49 -10.00
N VAL A 238 14.95 18.99 -9.23
CA VAL A 238 16.03 19.80 -8.63
C VAL A 238 17.28 19.87 -9.52
N GLN A 239 17.37 19.04 -10.57
CA GLN A 239 18.53 18.96 -11.46
C GLN A 239 19.87 18.74 -10.71
N LYS A 240 19.87 17.94 -9.63
CA LYS A 240 21.11 17.63 -8.91
C LYS A 240 21.93 16.58 -9.66
N GLU A 241 23.16 16.93 -10.03
CA GLU A 241 24.12 16.01 -10.66
C GLU A 241 24.53 14.84 -9.73
N ALA A 242 24.65 15.10 -8.41
CA ALA A 242 25.12 14.11 -7.43
C ALA A 242 24.03 13.18 -6.86
N GLY A 243 22.76 13.34 -7.25
CA GLY A 243 21.64 12.54 -6.76
C GLY A 243 21.28 12.78 -5.27
N ILE A 244 20.00 13.04 -4.99
CA ILE A 244 19.46 13.14 -3.63
C ILE A 244 19.63 11.79 -2.91
N LEU A 245 20.08 11.84 -1.64
CA LEU A 245 20.33 10.69 -0.75
C LEU A 245 21.33 9.63 -1.29
N LYS A 246 22.13 9.95 -2.33
CA LYS A 246 23.12 9.02 -2.93
C LYS A 246 22.50 7.66 -3.32
N MET A 247 21.29 7.69 -3.87
CA MET A 247 20.57 6.48 -4.26
C MET A 247 21.29 5.77 -5.43
N PRO A 248 21.65 4.48 -5.31
CA PRO A 248 22.22 3.73 -6.41
C PRO A 248 21.17 3.49 -7.51
N PRO A 249 21.58 3.28 -8.78
CA PRO A 249 20.65 2.96 -9.85
C PRO A 249 19.80 1.71 -9.53
N PHE A 250 18.49 1.78 -9.75
CA PHE A 250 17.59 0.66 -9.41
C PHE A 250 17.98 -0.67 -10.10
N ALA A 251 18.55 -0.61 -11.31
CA ALA A 251 18.99 -1.80 -12.05
C ALA A 251 20.11 -2.59 -11.37
N VAL A 252 20.92 -1.94 -10.51
CA VAL A 252 22.01 -2.60 -9.77
C VAL A 252 21.58 -3.04 -8.38
N TRP A 253 20.33 -2.78 -7.99
CA TRP A 253 19.81 -3.21 -6.70
C TRP A 253 19.78 -4.74 -6.63
N HIS A 254 20.37 -5.27 -5.56
CA HIS A 254 20.45 -6.70 -5.30
C HIS A 254 20.62 -6.93 -3.79
N ILE A 255 20.29 -8.14 -3.34
CA ILE A 255 20.51 -8.56 -1.96
C ILE A 255 21.89 -9.24 -1.88
N PRO A 256 22.76 -8.80 -0.95
CA PRO A 256 24.02 -9.50 -0.68
C PRO A 256 23.79 -10.96 -0.29
N LYS A 257 24.67 -11.87 -0.71
CA LYS A 257 24.54 -13.32 -0.39
C LYS A 257 24.47 -13.58 1.12
N THR A 258 25.23 -12.82 1.91
CA THR A 258 25.21 -12.88 3.38
C THR A 258 23.87 -12.43 3.95
N ALA A 259 23.29 -11.34 3.42
CA ALA A 259 21.99 -10.83 3.85
C ALA A 259 20.84 -11.81 3.54
N SER A 260 20.88 -12.46 2.37
CA SER A 260 19.87 -13.44 1.96
C SER A 260 19.80 -14.67 2.87
N ARG A 261 20.92 -15.06 3.51
CA ARG A 261 20.92 -16.15 4.51
C ARG A 261 20.01 -15.85 5.69
N TYR A 262 19.91 -14.58 6.11
CA TYR A 262 19.01 -14.15 7.19
C TYR A 262 17.53 -14.11 6.79
N LEU A 263 17.20 -14.24 5.50
CA LEU A 263 15.82 -14.29 5.03
C LEU A 263 15.22 -15.70 5.08
N TRP A 264 16.04 -16.76 4.99
CA TRP A 264 15.57 -18.15 5.02
C TRP A 264 14.82 -18.56 6.30
N PRO A 265 15.21 -18.10 7.51
CA PRO A 265 14.43 -18.33 8.72
C PRO A 265 12.98 -17.85 8.64
N LEU A 266 12.67 -16.84 7.81
CA LEU A 266 11.31 -16.35 7.61
C LEU A 266 10.42 -17.40 6.91
N VAL A 267 11.00 -18.16 5.97
CA VAL A 267 10.30 -19.26 5.28
C VAL A 267 10.08 -20.42 6.24
N ILE A 268 11.09 -20.74 7.06
CA ILE A 268 10.97 -21.79 8.07
C ILE A 268 9.87 -21.41 9.07
N GLY A 269 9.86 -20.16 9.55
CA GLY A 269 8.82 -19.64 10.43
C GLY A 269 7.42 -19.71 9.81
N TYR A 270 7.29 -19.48 8.50
CA TYR A 270 6.03 -19.67 7.78
C TYR A 270 5.57 -21.14 7.77
N VAL A 271 6.45 -22.07 7.41
CA VAL A 271 6.13 -23.51 7.35
C VAL A 271 5.78 -24.03 8.74
N MET A 272 6.54 -23.64 9.76
CA MET A 272 6.25 -24.00 11.16
C MET A 272 4.92 -23.39 11.63
N GLY A 273 4.65 -22.13 11.30
CA GLY A 273 3.41 -21.46 11.65
C GLY A 273 2.17 -22.11 11.04
N ARG A 274 2.28 -22.64 9.81
CA ARG A 274 1.22 -23.43 9.15
C ARG A 274 0.87 -24.73 9.88
N MET A 275 1.81 -25.29 10.63
CA MET A 275 1.62 -26.54 11.38
C MET A 275 1.22 -26.30 12.85
N ALA A 276 1.09 -25.05 13.26
CA ALA A 276 0.88 -24.64 14.64
C ALA A 276 -0.51 -24.00 14.86
N SER A 277 -0.69 -23.27 15.97
CA SER A 277 -1.94 -22.58 16.31
C SER A 277 -2.29 -21.46 15.32
N GLU A 278 -3.55 -21.03 15.29
CA GLU A 278 -4.02 -19.94 14.42
C GLU A 278 -3.16 -18.67 14.56
N THR A 279 -2.78 -18.29 15.78
CA THR A 279 -1.91 -17.14 16.04
C THR A 279 -0.52 -17.31 15.40
N MET A 280 0.07 -18.50 15.51
CA MET A 280 1.35 -18.80 14.87
C MET A 280 1.25 -18.83 13.35
N ALA A 281 0.10 -19.24 12.81
CA ALA A 281 -0.16 -19.18 11.37
C ALA A 281 -0.16 -17.73 10.86
N TYR A 282 -0.75 -16.78 11.59
CA TYR A 282 -0.70 -15.36 11.25
C TYR A 282 0.72 -14.79 11.29
N THR A 283 1.48 -15.10 12.34
CA THR A 283 2.89 -14.68 12.43
C THR A 283 3.71 -15.27 11.29
N GLY A 284 3.54 -16.55 10.99
CA GLY A 284 4.17 -17.21 9.86
C GLY A 284 3.83 -16.54 8.52
N GLN A 285 2.56 -16.19 8.30
CA GLN A 285 2.13 -15.47 7.09
C GLN A 285 2.81 -14.12 6.95
N MET A 286 2.97 -13.35 8.04
CA MET A 286 3.70 -12.08 8.02
C MET A 286 5.18 -12.27 7.68
N MET A 287 5.83 -13.31 8.22
CA MET A 287 7.21 -13.64 7.90
C MET A 287 7.38 -13.97 6.41
N TYR A 288 6.46 -14.77 5.86
CA TYR A 288 6.43 -15.06 4.42
C TYR A 288 6.19 -13.81 3.58
N ALA A 289 5.30 -12.91 4.02
CA ALA A 289 5.00 -11.69 3.31
C ALA A 289 6.24 -10.77 3.17
N VAL A 290 7.04 -10.67 4.24
CA VAL A 290 8.36 -9.98 4.20
C VAL A 290 9.30 -10.66 3.23
N PHE A 291 9.47 -11.98 3.35
CA PHE A 291 10.33 -12.77 2.46
C PHE A 291 9.94 -12.58 0.99
N ASN A 292 8.66 -12.77 0.68
CA ASN A 292 8.11 -12.62 -0.67
C ASN A 292 8.36 -11.21 -1.21
N THR A 293 8.06 -10.18 -0.42
CA THR A 293 8.20 -8.78 -0.86
C THR A 293 9.64 -8.42 -1.20
N VAL A 294 10.59 -8.86 -0.38
CA VAL A 294 12.01 -8.60 -0.61
C VAL A 294 12.48 -9.20 -1.94
N TYR A 295 12.07 -10.41 -2.28
CA TYR A 295 12.37 -11.02 -3.58
C TYR A 295 11.57 -10.40 -4.73
N VAL A 296 10.35 -9.91 -4.51
CA VAL A 296 9.60 -9.15 -5.53
C VAL A 296 10.33 -7.85 -5.88
N ILE A 297 10.90 -7.15 -4.91
CA ILE A 297 11.73 -5.94 -5.15
C ILE A 297 12.97 -6.32 -5.98
N GLN A 298 13.62 -7.43 -5.64
CA GLN A 298 14.76 -7.94 -6.41
C GLN A 298 14.38 -8.31 -7.85
N GLY A 299 13.26 -9.01 -8.02
CA GLY A 299 12.72 -9.37 -9.32
C GLY A 299 12.36 -8.15 -10.15
N SER A 300 11.82 -7.10 -9.51
CA SER A 300 11.54 -5.81 -10.17
C SER A 300 12.82 -5.16 -10.69
N ALA A 301 13.89 -5.16 -9.88
CA ALA A 301 15.20 -4.64 -10.28
C ALA A 301 15.81 -5.47 -11.42
N ALA A 302 15.69 -6.80 -11.33
CA ALA A 302 16.21 -7.72 -12.33
C ALA A 302 15.45 -7.63 -13.67
N LEU A 303 14.12 -7.51 -13.64
CA LEU A 303 13.28 -7.29 -14.81
C LEU A 303 13.61 -5.94 -15.47
N TYR A 304 13.81 -4.89 -14.67
CA TYR A 304 14.22 -3.59 -15.18
C TYR A 304 15.59 -3.64 -15.86
N TRP A 305 16.56 -4.34 -15.26
CA TRP A 305 17.87 -4.58 -15.87
C TRP A 305 17.74 -5.36 -17.19
N TRP A 306 16.90 -6.38 -17.24
CA TRP A 306 16.66 -7.17 -18.44
C TRP A 306 16.08 -6.33 -19.59
N PHE A 307 15.10 -5.47 -19.32
CA PHE A 307 14.58 -4.54 -20.32
C PHE A 307 15.66 -3.58 -20.82
N ARG A 308 16.53 -3.07 -19.93
CA ARG A 308 17.65 -2.22 -20.32
C ARG A 308 18.68 -2.96 -21.17
N SER A 309 18.96 -4.23 -20.86
CA SER A 309 19.89 -5.07 -21.63
C SER A 309 19.38 -5.37 -23.05
N ARG A 310 18.06 -5.31 -23.26
CA ARG A 310 17.39 -5.48 -24.55
C ARG A 310 17.06 -4.16 -25.26
N SER A 311 17.68 -3.06 -24.84
CA SER A 311 17.47 -1.73 -25.43
C SER A 311 16.01 -1.26 -25.44
N VAL A 312 15.18 -1.77 -24.52
CA VAL A 312 13.81 -1.24 -24.33
C VAL A 312 13.94 0.18 -23.76
N GLY A 313 13.22 1.13 -24.35
CA GLY A 313 13.25 2.52 -23.90
C GLY A 313 12.99 2.65 -22.40
N ALA A 314 13.79 3.46 -21.70
CA ALA A 314 13.79 3.50 -20.24
C ALA A 314 12.42 3.84 -19.61
N ALA A 315 11.59 4.64 -20.30
CA ALA A 315 10.23 4.94 -19.86
C ALA A 315 9.31 3.71 -19.98
N ILE A 316 9.35 3.03 -21.13
CA ILE A 316 8.57 1.81 -21.40
C ILE A 316 8.96 0.71 -20.42
N GLY A 317 10.27 0.51 -20.19
CA GLY A 317 10.77 -0.48 -19.23
C GLY A 317 10.23 -0.24 -17.81
N LYS A 318 10.15 1.02 -17.35
CA LYS A 318 9.57 1.35 -16.04
C LYS A 318 8.08 1.05 -15.96
N VAL A 319 7.32 1.42 -17.00
CA VAL A 319 5.88 1.16 -17.07
C VAL A 319 5.61 -0.34 -17.06
N LEU A 320 6.35 -1.12 -17.85
CA LEU A 320 6.23 -2.58 -17.89
C LEU A 320 6.56 -3.21 -16.53
N VAL A 321 7.65 -2.79 -15.87
CA VAL A 321 7.96 -3.28 -14.52
C VAL A 321 6.84 -2.95 -13.54
N LEU A 322 6.30 -1.73 -13.58
CA LEU A 322 5.17 -1.35 -12.73
C LEU A 322 3.92 -2.18 -13.02
N MET A 323 3.60 -2.43 -14.28
CA MET A 323 2.46 -3.28 -14.66
C MET A 323 2.64 -4.71 -14.15
N VAL A 324 3.82 -5.31 -14.33
CA VAL A 324 4.11 -6.66 -13.83
C VAL A 324 4.07 -6.68 -12.30
N LEU A 325 4.55 -5.62 -11.63
CA LEU A 325 4.48 -5.49 -10.17
C LEU A 325 3.05 -5.47 -9.65
N LEU A 326 2.13 -4.84 -10.36
CA LEU A 326 0.73 -4.74 -9.96
C LEU A 326 -0.10 -5.98 -10.31
N ILE A 327 0.17 -6.60 -11.47
CA ILE A 327 -0.67 -7.69 -12.01
C ILE A 327 -0.09 -9.06 -11.66
N LEU A 328 1.23 -9.21 -11.73
CA LEU A 328 1.93 -10.49 -11.58
C LEU A 328 3.09 -10.44 -10.57
N PRO A 329 2.87 -10.01 -9.30
CA PRO A 329 3.88 -10.12 -8.26
C PRO A 329 4.54 -11.52 -8.13
N PRO A 330 3.81 -12.65 -8.28
CA PRO A 330 4.42 -13.98 -8.19
C PRO A 330 5.53 -14.21 -9.22
N VAL A 331 5.41 -13.64 -10.43
CA VAL A 331 6.45 -13.77 -11.47
C VAL A 331 7.73 -13.05 -11.02
N LEU A 332 7.59 -11.85 -10.46
CA LEU A 332 8.73 -11.09 -9.95
C LEU A 332 9.40 -11.79 -8.76
N PHE A 333 8.62 -12.39 -7.87
CA PHE A 333 9.16 -13.20 -6.78
C PHE A 333 10.11 -14.28 -7.32
N TRP A 334 9.65 -15.09 -8.28
CA TRP A 334 10.46 -16.14 -8.88
C TRP A 334 11.68 -15.61 -9.62
N MET A 335 11.53 -14.51 -10.35
CA MET A 335 12.66 -13.83 -11.00
C MET A 335 13.70 -13.36 -10.00
N GLY A 336 13.28 -12.77 -8.88
CA GLY A 336 14.18 -12.31 -7.81
C GLY A 336 14.89 -13.47 -7.12
N LEU A 337 14.18 -14.57 -6.86
CA LEU A 337 14.78 -15.77 -6.29
C LEU A 337 15.79 -16.41 -7.24
N ALA A 338 15.46 -16.51 -8.54
CA ALA A 338 16.37 -17.00 -9.57
C ALA A 338 17.63 -16.12 -9.68
N ASP A 339 17.48 -14.79 -9.64
CA ASP A 339 18.61 -13.86 -9.59
C ASP A 339 19.48 -14.05 -8.34
N GLN A 340 18.89 -14.42 -7.20
CA GLN A 340 19.63 -14.70 -5.98
C GLN A 340 20.45 -15.98 -6.04
N LEU A 341 19.90 -17.03 -6.65
CA LEU A 341 20.54 -18.34 -6.72
C LEU A 341 21.56 -18.44 -7.87
N LEU A 342 21.21 -17.93 -9.04
CA LEU A 342 22.00 -18.08 -10.27
C LEU A 342 22.92 -16.89 -10.55
N ASP A 343 22.69 -15.74 -9.91
CA ASP A 343 23.47 -14.51 -10.10
C ASP A 343 23.65 -14.10 -11.58
N PHE A 344 22.60 -14.22 -12.40
CA PHE A 344 22.70 -13.98 -13.84
C PHE A 344 23.12 -12.54 -14.20
N ARG A 345 22.87 -11.57 -13.32
CA ARG A 345 23.33 -10.18 -13.50
C ARG A 345 24.81 -9.97 -13.13
N HIS A 346 25.48 -10.95 -12.52
CA HIS A 346 26.88 -10.91 -12.07
C HIS A 346 27.24 -9.70 -11.18
N LEU A 347 26.26 -9.15 -10.47
CA LEU A 347 26.43 -7.92 -9.68
C LEU A 347 27.17 -8.15 -8.35
N ARG A 348 27.19 -9.39 -7.84
CA ARG A 348 27.74 -9.72 -6.51
C ARG A 348 29.23 -10.00 -6.48
N HIS A 349 29.89 -9.87 -7.63
CA HIS A 349 31.33 -10.09 -7.82
C HIS A 349 32.09 -8.82 -8.21
N MET A 350 31.40 -7.69 -8.41
CA MET A 350 32.04 -6.41 -8.74
C MET A 350 32.59 -5.74 -7.47
N PRO A 351 33.89 -5.34 -7.43
CA PRO A 351 34.43 -4.54 -6.33
C PRO A 351 33.70 -3.19 -6.23
N ASP A 352 33.54 -2.68 -5.00
CA ASP A 352 32.84 -1.43 -4.63
C ASP A 352 33.29 -0.14 -5.35
N GLN A 353 34.22 -0.20 -6.31
CA GLN A 353 34.80 0.94 -7.03
C GLN A 353 34.22 1.19 -8.43
N GLN A 354 33.24 0.40 -8.91
CA GLN A 354 32.63 0.59 -10.24
C GLN A 354 31.10 0.72 -10.26
N ILE A 355 30.47 1.01 -9.11
CA ILE A 355 29.01 1.25 -9.00
C ILE A 355 28.69 2.74 -8.96
#